data_AF-F6B2U8-F1
#
_entry.id   AF-F6B2U8-F1
#
_cell.length_a   1.000
_cell.length_b   1.000
_cell.length_c   1.000
_cell.angle_alpha   90.00
_cell.angle_beta   90.00
_cell.angle_gamma   90.00
#
_symmetry.space_group_name_H-M   'P 1'
#
loop_
_entity.id
_entity.type
_entity.pdbx_description
1 polymer ?
#
loop_
_entity_poly.entity_id
_entity_poly.type
_entity_poly.pdbx_seq_one_letter_code
_entity_poly.pdbx_strand_id
1 'polypeptide(L)'
;MKKIVICGRNDGGKSTILGELYKGLKNRNYQPLAIGSGVQDEKPYLHKGIEPNYLTIAVPEPGKDIVSDIDRVIRNAINQLKEKNKLIENARKALDELNKVRSVLELGNLSQKDIPATATMPDVVLMEAVGINDGYKAQECRKLADVLIAVIPAGLKGEIIMEPGNFLLDEADILVVTKIDETPRDVTSTTIKLLQRIYRTKPIIPVVATKGVHMNLVLDEVVNRLANPLLLFDTAVEDSNTIKIN
;
A
#
# COMPACT_ATOMS: atom_id res chain seq x y z
N MET A 1 -1.84 -6.74 11.17
CA MET A 1 -0.95 -6.07 10.19
C MET A 1 -1.75 -4.98 9.55
N LYS A 2 -1.19 -3.77 9.44
CA LYS A 2 -1.91 -2.65 8.84
C LYS A 2 -1.95 -2.80 7.32
N LYS A 3 -3.03 -2.43 6.66
CA LYS A 3 -3.22 -2.56 5.21
C LYS A 3 -3.44 -1.20 4.58
N ILE A 4 -2.55 -0.83 3.65
CA ILE A 4 -2.68 0.35 2.81
C ILE A 4 -3.13 -0.14 1.43
N VAL A 5 -4.28 0.35 0.96
CA VAL A 5 -4.82 0.00 -0.35
C VAL A 5 -4.74 1.19 -1.28
N ILE A 6 -4.15 1.01 -2.46
CA ILE A 6 -3.98 2.01 -3.50
C ILE A 6 -4.92 1.64 -4.64
N CYS A 7 -5.95 2.46 -4.87
CA CYS A 7 -6.99 2.25 -5.88
C CYS A 7 -7.11 3.48 -6.80
N GLY A 8 -7.92 3.36 -7.85
CA GLY A 8 -8.34 4.51 -8.65
C GLY A 8 -7.93 4.51 -10.12
N ARG A 9 -8.39 5.53 -10.85
CA ARG A 9 -8.53 5.56 -12.32
C ARG A 9 -7.22 5.89 -13.09
N ASN A 10 -6.05 5.57 -12.54
CA ASN A 10 -4.76 5.71 -13.22
C ASN A 10 -3.83 4.53 -12.89
N ASP A 11 -3.94 3.42 -13.65
CA ASP A 11 -3.15 2.19 -13.43
C ASP A 11 -1.64 2.46 -13.39
N GLY A 12 -1.08 3.20 -14.35
CA GLY A 12 0.36 3.53 -14.36
C GLY A 12 0.78 4.41 -13.16
N GLY A 13 -0.11 5.29 -12.69
CA GLY A 13 0.09 6.09 -11.49
C GLY A 13 0.11 5.26 -10.21
N LYS A 14 -0.82 4.31 -10.06
CA LYS A 14 -0.93 3.44 -8.88
C LYS A 14 0.35 2.66 -8.61
N SER A 15 0.84 1.93 -9.60
CA SER A 15 2.03 1.10 -9.42
C SER A 15 3.28 1.95 -9.13
N THR A 16 3.33 3.20 -9.63
CA THR A 16 4.44 4.13 -9.35
C THR A 16 4.36 4.66 -7.92
N ILE A 17 3.17 5.05 -7.47
CA ILE A 17 2.92 5.46 -6.08
C ILE A 17 3.20 4.30 -5.12
N LEU A 18 2.83 3.08 -5.47
CA LEU A 18 3.13 1.89 -4.68
C LEU A 18 4.64 1.73 -4.47
N GLY A 19 5.44 1.84 -5.54
CA GLY A 19 6.89 1.75 -5.43
C GLY A 19 7.50 2.85 -4.55
N GLU A 20 7.04 4.10 -4.70
CA GLU A 20 7.54 5.22 -3.91
C GLU A 20 7.12 5.13 -2.43
N LEU A 21 5.89 4.70 -2.13
CA LEU A 21 5.45 4.43 -0.77
C LEU A 21 6.20 3.26 -0.14
N TYR A 22 6.47 2.20 -0.91
CA TYR A 22 7.26 1.06 -0.43
C TYR A 22 8.66 1.49 0.05
N LYS A 23 9.37 2.29 -0.75
CA LYS A 23 10.68 2.86 -0.36
C LYS A 23 10.56 3.81 0.82
N GLY A 24 9.55 4.68 0.80
CA GLY A 24 9.29 5.66 1.85
C GLY A 24 9.04 5.00 3.21
N LEU A 25 8.21 3.95 3.23
CA LEU A 25 7.90 3.17 4.42
C LEU A 25 9.15 2.49 4.98
N LYS A 26 9.99 1.89 4.12
CA LYS A 26 11.27 1.32 4.56
C LYS A 26 12.20 2.34 5.19
N ASN A 27 12.29 3.54 4.60
CA ASN A 27 13.09 4.64 5.16
C ASN A 27 12.54 5.14 6.50
N ARG A 28 11.26 4.86 6.81
CA ARG A 28 10.60 5.13 8.09
C ARG A 28 10.61 3.91 9.03
N ASN A 29 11.46 2.91 8.76
CA ASN A 29 11.61 1.67 9.53
C ASN A 29 10.40 0.72 9.54
N TYR A 30 9.46 0.89 8.60
CA TYR A 30 8.43 -0.13 8.36
C TYR A 30 8.97 -1.27 7.49
N GLN A 31 8.31 -2.41 7.57
CA GLN A 31 8.59 -3.60 6.76
C GLN A 31 7.38 -3.89 5.85
N PRO A 32 7.27 -3.21 4.69
CA PRO A 32 6.14 -3.39 3.80
C PRO A 32 6.18 -4.73 3.06
N LEU A 33 5.05 -5.43 3.07
CA LEU A 33 4.73 -6.52 2.14
C LEU A 33 3.90 -5.95 0.98
N ALA A 34 4.48 -5.92 -0.21
CA ALA A 34 3.79 -5.41 -1.39
C ALA A 34 2.96 -6.51 -2.06
N ILE A 35 1.73 -6.18 -2.42
CA ILE A 35 0.79 -7.04 -3.14
C ILE A 35 0.26 -6.25 -4.31
N GLY A 36 0.16 -6.89 -5.46
CA GLY A 36 -0.66 -6.34 -6.53
C GLY A 36 -1.09 -7.42 -7.49
N SER A 37 -1.57 -6.97 -8.64
CA SER A 37 -2.31 -7.85 -9.53
C SER A 37 -1.45 -8.43 -10.63
N GLY A 38 -1.66 -9.72 -10.90
CA GLY A 38 -0.95 -10.48 -11.94
C GLY A 38 -1.34 -10.16 -13.38
N VAL A 39 -2.05 -9.06 -13.62
CA VAL A 39 -2.36 -8.59 -14.98
C VAL A 39 -1.18 -7.81 -15.57
N GLN A 40 -0.24 -7.34 -14.75
CA GLN A 40 1.02 -6.76 -15.20
C GLN A 40 2.13 -7.80 -15.06
N ASP A 41 2.91 -7.99 -16.12
CA ASP A 41 4.19 -8.73 -16.07
C ASP A 41 4.93 -8.39 -14.77
N GLU A 42 5.61 -9.31 -14.11
CA GLU A 42 6.29 -9.06 -12.82
C GLU A 42 7.39 -7.96 -12.89
N LYS A 43 7.77 -7.55 -14.10
CA LYS A 43 8.89 -6.65 -14.40
C LYS A 43 8.74 -5.20 -13.89
N PRO A 44 7.58 -4.51 -13.94
CA PRO A 44 7.45 -3.11 -13.50
C PRO A 44 7.70 -2.90 -12.01
N TYR A 45 7.48 -3.90 -11.15
CA TYR A 45 7.63 -3.75 -9.70
C TYR A 45 9.09 -3.90 -9.25
N LEU A 46 9.84 -4.82 -9.87
CA LEU A 46 11.28 -4.99 -9.62
C LEU A 46 12.08 -3.74 -10.02
N HIS A 47 11.75 -3.11 -11.15
CA HIS A 47 12.36 -1.83 -11.57
C HIS A 47 12.00 -0.64 -10.67
N LYS A 48 10.98 -0.79 -9.81
CA LYS A 48 10.56 0.23 -8.84
C LYS A 48 11.15 0.02 -7.45
N GLY A 49 12.12 -0.90 -7.30
CA GLY A 49 12.83 -1.12 -6.03
C GLY A 49 12.03 -1.89 -4.98
N ILE A 50 10.97 -2.58 -5.40
CA ILE A 50 10.22 -3.51 -4.54
C ILE A 50 10.98 -4.83 -4.51
N GLU A 51 11.08 -5.43 -3.34
CA GLU A 51 11.79 -6.71 -3.18
C GLU A 51 11.11 -7.85 -3.97
N PRO A 52 11.88 -8.89 -4.35
CA PRO A 52 11.35 -10.06 -5.06
C PRO A 52 10.25 -10.83 -4.31
N ASN A 53 10.03 -10.54 -3.03
CA ASN A 53 8.97 -11.13 -2.20
C ASN A 53 7.58 -10.49 -2.45
N TYR A 54 7.42 -9.74 -3.54
CA TYR A 54 6.15 -9.20 -3.97
C TYR A 54 5.14 -10.32 -4.28
N LEU A 55 3.92 -10.16 -3.79
CA LEU A 55 2.86 -11.14 -4.01
C LEU A 55 1.95 -10.70 -5.15
N THR A 56 1.79 -11.61 -6.11
CA THR A 56 0.90 -11.42 -7.24
C THR A 56 -0.39 -12.18 -6.98
N ILE A 57 -1.54 -11.48 -7.03
CA ILE A 57 -2.86 -12.11 -6.90
C ILE A 57 -3.59 -12.00 -8.23
N ALA A 58 -4.10 -13.13 -8.73
CA ALA A 58 -5.00 -13.15 -9.88
C ALA A 58 -6.31 -12.45 -9.49
N VAL A 59 -6.80 -11.50 -10.30
CA VAL A 59 -8.08 -10.83 -10.03
C VAL A 59 -9.19 -11.87 -10.12
N PRO A 60 -9.91 -12.18 -9.04
CA PRO A 60 -11.00 -13.14 -9.10
C PRO A 60 -12.19 -12.57 -9.86
N GLU A 61 -13.00 -13.45 -10.45
CA GLU A 61 -14.24 -13.10 -11.16
C GLU A 61 -15.19 -12.24 -10.28
N PRO A 62 -16.10 -11.45 -10.88
CA PRO A 62 -17.18 -10.78 -10.18
C PRO A 62 -17.96 -11.74 -9.25
N GLY A 63 -18.34 -11.30 -8.04
CA GLY A 63 -19.10 -12.09 -7.07
C GLY A 63 -18.30 -13.06 -6.18
N LYS A 64 -16.98 -13.19 -6.38
CA LYS A 64 -16.10 -13.93 -5.47
C LYS A 64 -15.55 -13.04 -4.35
N ASP A 65 -15.42 -13.61 -3.15
CA ASP A 65 -14.88 -12.91 -1.97
C ASP A 65 -13.38 -12.64 -2.09
N ILE A 66 -13.07 -11.50 -2.70
CA ILE A 66 -11.69 -11.03 -2.91
C ILE A 66 -10.99 -10.69 -1.59
N VAL A 67 -11.75 -10.30 -0.56
CA VAL A 67 -11.20 -9.87 0.73
C VAL A 67 -10.59 -11.06 1.45
N SER A 68 -11.36 -12.14 1.58
CA SER A 68 -10.91 -13.38 2.21
C SER A 68 -9.77 -14.04 1.43
N ASP A 69 -9.78 -13.97 0.11
CA ASP A 69 -8.70 -14.52 -0.73
C ASP A 69 -7.40 -13.76 -0.54
N ILE A 70 -7.45 -12.43 -0.53
CA ILE A 70 -6.26 -11.60 -0.26
C ILE A 70 -5.72 -11.88 1.15
N ASP A 71 -6.60 -11.97 2.15
CA ASP A 71 -6.18 -12.31 3.52
C ASP A 71 -5.55 -13.69 3.63
N ARG A 72 -6.05 -14.67 2.88
CA ARG A 72 -5.43 -15.99 2.78
C ARG A 72 -4.04 -15.92 2.15
N VAL A 73 -3.87 -15.16 1.07
CA VAL A 73 -2.56 -14.97 0.42
C VAL A 73 -1.57 -14.31 1.37
N ILE A 74 -1.98 -13.23 2.07
CA ILE A 74 -1.16 -12.56 3.09
C ILE A 74 -0.72 -13.56 4.16
N ARG A 75 -1.65 -14.32 4.74
CA ARG A 75 -1.34 -15.32 5.79
C ARG A 75 -0.38 -16.39 5.29
N ASN A 76 -0.59 -16.91 4.09
CA ASN A 76 0.27 -17.94 3.51
C ASN A 76 1.70 -17.44 3.32
N ALA A 77 1.87 -16.23 2.77
CA ALA A 77 3.20 -15.64 2.58
C ALA A 77 3.92 -15.40 3.92
N ILE A 78 3.20 -14.91 4.93
CA ILE A 78 3.74 -14.73 6.29
C ILE A 78 4.17 -16.08 6.88
N ASN A 79 3.37 -17.12 6.72
CA ASN A 79 3.68 -18.45 7.23
C ASN A 79 4.92 -19.05 6.55
N GLN A 80 5.03 -18.93 5.22
CA GLN A 80 6.22 -19.34 4.47
C GLN A 80 7.48 -18.60 4.95
N LEU A 81 7.37 -17.30 5.22
CA LEU A 81 8.49 -16.51 5.74
C LEU A 81 8.89 -16.96 7.15
N LYS A 82 7.93 -17.26 8.03
CA LYS A 82 8.20 -17.82 9.37
C LYS A 82 8.87 -19.18 9.29
N GLU A 83 8.40 -20.07 8.42
CA GLU A 83 9.00 -21.39 8.22
C GLU A 83 10.44 -21.28 7.71
N LYS A 84 10.69 -20.41 6.72
CA LYS A 84 12.04 -20.15 6.21
C LYS A 84 12.95 -19.60 7.30
N ASN A 85 12.50 -18.65 8.11
CA ASN A 85 13.27 -18.13 9.24
C ASN A 85 13.59 -19.22 10.27
N LYS A 86 12.61 -20.08 10.60
CA LYS A 86 12.82 -21.20 11.52
C LYS A 86 13.87 -22.20 11.00
N LEU A 87 13.87 -22.49 9.70
CA LEU A 87 14.89 -23.33 9.07
C LEU A 87 16.30 -22.71 9.16
N ILE A 88 16.40 -21.39 8.93
CA ILE A 88 17.66 -20.64 9.05
C ILE A 88 18.17 -20.68 10.50
N GLU A 89 17.30 -20.44 11.49
CA GLU A 89 17.66 -20.51 12.90
C GLU A 89 18.13 -21.91 13.31
N ASN A 90 17.43 -22.96 12.85
CA ASN A 90 17.83 -24.34 13.10
C ASN A 90 19.18 -24.67 12.46
N ALA A 91 19.45 -24.19 11.25
CA ALA A 91 20.75 -24.36 10.60
C ALA A 91 21.88 -23.67 11.37
N ARG A 92 21.65 -22.45 11.89
CA ARG A 92 22.63 -21.75 12.74
C ARG A 92 22.90 -22.50 14.03
N LYS A 93 21.85 -22.95 14.72
CA LYS A 93 21.99 -23.75 15.95
C LYS A 93 22.76 -25.05 15.69
N ALA A 94 22.43 -25.77 14.61
CA ALA A 94 23.13 -26.99 14.25
C ALA A 94 24.62 -26.73 13.95
N LEU A 95 24.94 -25.63 13.27
CA LEU A 95 26.31 -25.23 13.02
C LEU A 95 27.07 -24.86 14.29
N ASP A 96 26.41 -24.17 15.23
CA ASP A 96 27.00 -23.86 16.54
C ASP A 96 27.29 -25.11 17.36
N GLU A 97 26.38 -26.08 17.39
CA GLU A 97 26.63 -27.38 18.04
C GLU A 97 27.79 -28.14 17.35
N LEU A 98 27.84 -28.11 16.02
CA LEU A 98 28.92 -28.74 15.25
C LEU A 98 30.28 -28.08 15.55
N ASN A 99 30.31 -26.75 15.65
CA ASN A 99 31.50 -25.99 16.03
C ASN A 99 31.97 -26.31 17.46
N LYS A 100 31.05 -26.52 18.42
CA LYS A 100 31.44 -27.00 19.76
C LYS A 100 32.15 -28.35 19.69
N VAL A 101 31.62 -29.31 18.93
CA VAL A 101 32.25 -30.62 18.73
C VAL A 101 33.62 -30.49 18.05
N ARG A 102 33.72 -29.70 16.97
CA ARG A 102 34.99 -29.47 16.27
C ARG A 102 36.04 -28.79 17.14
N SER A 103 35.64 -27.88 18.02
CA SER A 103 36.54 -27.25 18.98
C SER A 103 37.12 -28.26 19.97
N VAL A 104 36.31 -29.23 20.44
CA VAL A 104 36.80 -30.32 21.31
C VAL A 104 37.78 -31.22 20.56
N LEU A 105 37.58 -31.40 19.25
CA LEU A 105 38.45 -32.20 18.38
C LEU A 105 39.63 -31.39 17.79
N GLU A 106 39.82 -30.13 18.21
CA GLU A 106 40.84 -29.21 17.69
C GLU A 106 40.79 -28.96 16.15
N LEU A 107 39.64 -29.19 15.52
CA LEU A 107 39.43 -29.09 14.07
C LEU A 107 39.08 -27.67 13.58
N GLY A 108 39.13 -26.65 14.45
CA GLY A 108 38.72 -25.27 14.16
C GLY A 108 37.22 -25.10 13.87
N ASN A 109 36.76 -23.84 13.75
CA ASN A 109 35.33 -23.52 13.56
C ASN A 109 34.97 -23.27 12.09
N LEU A 110 33.75 -23.65 11.71
CA LEU A 110 33.11 -23.28 10.46
C LEU A 110 32.45 -21.90 10.56
N SER A 111 32.51 -21.17 9.45
CA SER A 111 31.92 -19.85 9.31
C SER A 111 30.41 -19.92 9.16
N GLN A 112 29.68 -19.06 9.87
CA GLN A 112 28.24 -18.89 9.65
C GLN A 112 27.90 -17.99 8.43
N LYS A 113 28.91 -17.45 7.73
CA LYS A 113 28.71 -16.50 6.61
C LYS A 113 27.92 -17.11 5.45
N ASP A 114 27.98 -18.42 5.30
CA ASP A 114 27.27 -19.14 4.22
C ASP A 114 25.79 -19.40 4.57
N ILE A 115 25.39 -19.20 5.83
CA ILE A 115 23.99 -19.29 6.24
C ILE A 115 23.34 -17.91 6.02
N PRO A 116 22.24 -17.81 5.23
CA PRO A 116 21.56 -16.55 5.01
C PRO A 116 21.02 -15.94 6.31
N ALA A 117 20.85 -14.62 6.34
CA ALA A 117 20.19 -13.95 7.46
C ALA A 117 18.69 -14.24 7.45
N THR A 118 18.05 -14.18 8.63
CA THR A 118 16.60 -14.22 8.72
C THR A 118 15.99 -12.95 8.11
N ALA A 119 14.83 -13.09 7.48
CA ALA A 119 14.09 -11.96 6.95
C ALA A 119 13.30 -11.28 8.08
N THR A 120 13.21 -9.96 8.07
CA THR A 120 12.35 -9.22 9.02
C THR A 120 10.88 -9.49 8.69
N MET A 121 10.06 -9.67 9.71
CA MET A 121 8.61 -9.87 9.52
C MET A 121 7.96 -8.59 9.00
N PRO A 122 7.07 -8.66 7.99
CA PRO A 122 6.33 -7.48 7.57
C PRO A 122 5.38 -6.98 8.66
N ASP A 123 5.20 -5.67 8.75
CA ASP A 123 4.33 -4.98 9.71
C ASP A 123 3.18 -4.19 9.04
N VAL A 124 3.33 -3.91 7.74
CA VAL A 124 2.35 -3.25 6.89
C VAL A 124 2.23 -3.98 5.55
N VAL A 125 1.02 -4.05 5.01
CA VAL A 125 0.74 -4.56 3.66
C VAL A 125 0.43 -3.36 2.77
N LEU A 126 1.07 -3.29 1.61
CA LEU A 126 0.84 -2.27 0.60
C LEU A 126 0.23 -2.92 -0.64
N MET A 127 -1.01 -2.58 -0.97
CA MET A 127 -1.81 -3.30 -1.96
C MET A 127 -2.17 -2.40 -3.14
N GLU A 128 -1.89 -2.84 -4.36
CA GLU A 128 -2.48 -2.26 -5.56
C GLU A 128 -3.81 -2.92 -5.89
N ALA A 129 -4.88 -2.15 -5.84
CA ALA A 129 -6.21 -2.53 -6.29
C ALA A 129 -6.32 -2.38 -7.82
N VAL A 130 -6.08 -3.46 -8.57
CA VAL A 130 -6.21 -3.50 -10.03
C VAL A 130 -7.55 -4.12 -10.43
N GLY A 131 -8.20 -3.54 -11.45
CA GLY A 131 -9.53 -3.97 -11.91
C GLY A 131 -10.70 -3.42 -11.07
N ILE A 132 -10.41 -2.49 -10.14
CA ILE A 132 -11.38 -1.86 -9.22
C ILE A 132 -11.76 -0.44 -9.69
N ASN A 133 -11.43 -0.10 -10.93
CA ASN A 133 -11.48 1.27 -11.44
C ASN A 133 -12.90 1.79 -11.74
N ASP A 134 -13.89 0.90 -11.88
CA ASP A 134 -15.26 1.23 -12.30
C ASP A 134 -16.33 0.82 -11.27
N GLY A 135 -16.09 1.12 -9.99
CA GLY A 135 -17.11 1.08 -8.94
C GLY A 135 -17.51 -0.30 -8.41
N TYR A 136 -17.44 -1.36 -9.23
CA TYR A 136 -17.99 -2.69 -8.86
C TYR A 136 -17.30 -3.38 -7.68
N LYS A 137 -16.03 -3.06 -7.37
CA LYS A 137 -15.28 -3.62 -6.24
C LYS A 137 -14.72 -2.59 -5.25
N ALA A 138 -15.17 -1.34 -5.36
CA ALA A 138 -14.62 -0.24 -4.57
C ALA A 138 -14.94 -0.43 -3.08
N GLN A 139 -16.09 -1.04 -2.76
CA GLN A 139 -16.50 -1.42 -1.40
C GLN A 139 -15.54 -2.40 -0.74
N GLU A 140 -15.04 -3.36 -1.49
CA GLU A 140 -14.10 -4.38 -1.05
C GLU A 140 -12.73 -3.76 -0.74
N CYS A 141 -12.30 -2.76 -1.51
CA CYS A 141 -11.10 -1.97 -1.17
C CYS A 141 -11.22 -1.33 0.20
N ARG A 142 -12.36 -0.72 0.53
CA ARG A 142 -12.56 -0.12 1.85
C ARG A 142 -12.56 -1.15 2.96
N LYS A 143 -13.23 -2.30 2.77
CA LYS A 143 -13.22 -3.42 3.73
C LYS A 143 -11.80 -3.96 4.00
N LEU A 144 -10.92 -3.87 3.00
CA LEU A 144 -9.52 -4.31 3.11
C LEU A 144 -8.61 -3.27 3.77
N ALA A 145 -8.91 -1.99 3.66
CA ALA A 145 -7.98 -0.92 3.97
C ALA A 145 -8.07 -0.46 5.43
N ASP A 146 -6.91 -0.39 6.11
CA ASP A 146 -6.74 0.54 7.24
C ASP A 146 -6.54 1.97 6.72
N VAL A 147 -5.90 2.12 5.55
CA VAL A 147 -5.73 3.40 4.84
C VAL A 147 -6.02 3.20 3.35
N LEU A 148 -7.00 3.90 2.82
CA LEU A 148 -7.41 3.84 1.41
C LEU A 148 -6.92 5.08 0.64
N ILE A 149 -6.07 4.87 -0.36
CA ILE A 149 -5.52 5.92 -1.22
C ILE A 149 -6.16 5.83 -2.59
N ALA A 150 -6.91 6.86 -3.01
CA ALA A 150 -7.43 6.96 -4.36
C ALA A 150 -6.54 7.81 -5.24
N VAL A 151 -6.07 7.22 -6.34
CA VAL A 151 -5.20 7.84 -7.34
C VAL A 151 -6.03 8.22 -8.55
N ILE A 152 -6.05 9.51 -8.88
CA ILE A 152 -6.76 10.07 -10.03
C ILE A 152 -5.85 10.95 -10.87
N PRO A 153 -6.05 11.05 -12.20
CA PRO A 153 -5.32 11.99 -13.04
C PRO A 153 -5.88 13.42 -12.86
N ALA A 154 -5.03 14.44 -13.01
CA ALA A 154 -5.43 15.85 -12.94
C ALA A 154 -6.43 16.24 -14.05
N GLY A 155 -6.43 15.52 -15.18
CA GLY A 155 -7.39 15.67 -16.26
C GLY A 155 -8.70 14.89 -16.08
N LEU A 156 -9.01 14.37 -14.88
CA LEU A 156 -10.28 13.69 -14.62
C LEU A 156 -11.45 14.65 -14.85
N LYS A 157 -12.43 14.24 -15.65
CA LYS A 157 -13.61 15.06 -15.97
C LYS A 157 -14.42 15.36 -14.70
N GLY A 158 -14.89 16.60 -14.58
CA GLY A 158 -15.71 17.03 -13.44
C GLY A 158 -17.00 16.20 -13.26
N GLU A 159 -17.61 15.74 -14.36
CA GLU A 159 -18.79 14.86 -14.34
C GLU A 159 -18.54 13.57 -13.55
N ILE A 160 -17.34 13.00 -13.65
CA ILE A 160 -16.96 11.78 -12.91
C ILE A 160 -16.73 12.11 -11.44
N ILE A 161 -16.15 13.27 -11.14
CA ILE A 161 -15.91 13.72 -9.76
C ILE A 161 -17.22 13.98 -9.03
N MET A 162 -18.23 14.49 -9.74
CA MET A 162 -19.56 14.82 -9.24
C MET A 162 -20.57 13.67 -9.35
N GLU A 163 -20.15 12.51 -9.85
CA GLU A 163 -21.02 11.33 -10.01
C GLU A 163 -21.58 10.91 -8.63
N PRO A 164 -22.90 10.86 -8.44
CA PRO A 164 -23.49 10.42 -7.19
C PRO A 164 -23.08 8.98 -6.86
N GLY A 165 -22.60 8.75 -5.64
CA GLY A 165 -22.14 7.43 -5.20
C GLY A 165 -20.79 7.04 -5.79
N ASN A 166 -19.90 8.00 -6.04
CA ASN A 166 -18.52 7.74 -6.42
C ASN A 166 -17.72 7.20 -5.21
N PHE A 167 -17.98 5.92 -4.88
CA PHE A 167 -17.42 5.22 -3.73
C PHE A 167 -15.90 5.37 -3.64
N LEU A 168 -15.21 5.35 -4.79
CA LEU A 168 -13.76 5.50 -4.84
C LEU A 168 -13.28 6.80 -4.19
N LEU A 169 -13.93 7.92 -4.49
CA LEU A 169 -13.56 9.23 -3.95
C LEU A 169 -14.20 9.46 -2.58
N ASP A 170 -15.44 8.98 -2.38
CA ASP A 170 -16.22 9.11 -1.15
C ASP A 170 -15.60 8.38 0.03
N GLU A 171 -14.88 7.28 -0.20
CA GLU A 171 -14.36 6.40 0.88
C GLU A 171 -12.85 6.44 1.02
N ALA A 172 -12.16 7.11 0.09
CA ALA A 172 -10.72 7.32 0.20
C ALA A 172 -10.38 8.15 1.43
N ASP A 173 -9.33 7.74 2.14
CA ASP A 173 -8.70 8.50 3.20
C ASP A 173 -7.78 9.60 2.64
N ILE A 174 -7.15 9.33 1.49
CA ILE A 174 -6.22 10.23 0.82
C ILE A 174 -6.53 10.26 -0.67
N LEU A 175 -6.67 11.47 -1.22
CA LEU A 175 -6.85 11.70 -2.65
C LEU A 175 -5.52 12.15 -3.27
N VAL A 176 -4.94 11.33 -4.15
CA VAL A 176 -3.68 11.63 -4.83
C VAL A 176 -3.97 12.01 -6.28
N VAL A 177 -3.63 13.26 -6.62
CA VAL A 177 -3.85 13.81 -7.97
C VAL A 177 -2.55 13.74 -8.76
N THR A 178 -2.53 12.91 -9.80
CA THR A 178 -1.36 12.60 -10.63
C THR A 178 -1.38 13.34 -11.97
N LYS A 179 -0.30 13.27 -12.75
CA LYS A 179 -0.20 13.88 -14.09
C LYS A 179 -0.35 15.40 -14.09
N ILE A 180 -0.03 16.06 -12.98
CA ILE A 180 -0.08 17.53 -12.86
C ILE A 180 0.96 18.22 -13.74
N ASP A 181 1.99 17.50 -14.18
CA ASP A 181 3.03 17.98 -15.09
C ASP A 181 2.72 17.73 -16.57
N GLU A 182 1.78 16.82 -16.86
CA GLU A 182 1.30 16.51 -18.22
C GLU A 182 -0.02 17.23 -18.57
N THR A 183 -0.73 17.74 -17.56
CA THR A 183 -2.04 18.35 -17.71
C THR A 183 -1.92 19.89 -17.74
N PRO A 184 -2.67 20.60 -18.62
CA PRO A 184 -2.71 22.06 -18.61
C PRO A 184 -3.03 22.64 -17.23
N ARG A 185 -2.33 23.71 -16.85
CA ARG A 185 -2.37 24.27 -15.48
C ARG A 185 -3.77 24.73 -15.06
N ASP A 186 -4.55 25.27 -15.99
CA ASP A 186 -5.94 25.68 -15.81
C ASP A 186 -6.86 24.49 -15.52
N VAL A 187 -6.68 23.38 -16.27
CA VAL A 187 -7.40 22.12 -16.05
C VAL A 187 -7.03 21.54 -14.69
N THR A 188 -5.74 21.41 -14.38
CA THR A 188 -5.27 20.92 -13.07
C THR A 188 -5.83 21.75 -11.91
N SER A 189 -5.78 23.08 -12.03
CA SER A 189 -6.28 23.99 -10.99
C SER A 189 -7.80 23.83 -10.80
N THR A 190 -8.54 23.64 -11.89
CA THR A 190 -9.99 23.45 -11.85
C THR A 190 -10.34 22.12 -11.17
N THR A 191 -9.67 21.03 -11.54
CA THR A 191 -9.88 19.71 -10.94
C THR A 191 -9.58 19.72 -9.44
N ILE A 192 -8.44 20.28 -9.02
CA ILE A 192 -8.07 20.36 -7.60
C ILE A 192 -9.08 21.20 -6.82
N LYS A 193 -9.48 22.37 -7.34
CA LYS A 193 -10.50 23.21 -6.68
C LYS A 193 -11.85 22.50 -6.56
N LEU A 194 -12.25 21.73 -7.57
CA LEU A 194 -13.49 20.95 -7.53
C LEU A 194 -13.42 19.85 -6.46
N LEU A 195 -12.31 19.10 -6.42
CA LEU A 195 -12.08 18.08 -5.39
C LEU A 195 -12.08 18.70 -3.99
N GLN A 196 -11.40 19.82 -3.80
CA GLN A 196 -11.37 20.54 -2.51
C GLN A 196 -12.74 21.07 -2.12
N ARG A 197 -13.58 21.44 -3.09
CA ARG A 197 -14.94 21.91 -2.82
C ARG A 197 -15.85 20.80 -2.30
N ILE A 198 -15.72 19.59 -2.87
CA ILE A 198 -16.57 18.42 -2.59
C ILE A 198 -16.03 17.63 -1.39
N TYR A 199 -14.74 17.31 -1.38
CA TYR A 199 -14.07 16.47 -0.39
C TYR A 199 -13.21 17.31 0.58
N ARG A 200 -13.82 18.33 1.19
CA ARG A 200 -13.14 19.37 2.00
C ARG A 200 -12.28 18.83 3.13
N THR A 201 -12.70 17.73 3.74
CA THR A 201 -12.07 17.12 4.91
C THR A 201 -10.95 16.15 4.55
N LYS A 202 -10.75 15.87 3.25
CA LYS A 202 -9.79 14.89 2.79
C LYS A 202 -8.47 15.55 2.37
N PRO A 203 -7.32 14.97 2.71
CA PRO A 203 -6.04 15.38 2.15
C PRO A 203 -6.02 15.12 0.65
N ILE A 204 -5.97 16.20 -0.14
CA ILE A 204 -5.86 16.19 -1.60
C ILE A 204 -4.43 16.60 -1.97
N ILE A 205 -3.64 15.64 -2.41
CA ILE A 205 -2.20 15.80 -2.61
C ILE A 205 -1.86 15.69 -4.10
N PRO A 206 -1.53 16.80 -4.78
CA PRO A 206 -1.06 16.76 -6.15
C PRO A 206 0.40 16.29 -6.20
N VAL A 207 0.69 15.27 -7.01
CA VAL A 207 2.01 14.62 -7.11
C VAL A 207 2.48 14.46 -8.55
N VAL A 208 3.80 14.42 -8.73
CA VAL A 208 4.44 13.87 -9.93
C VAL A 208 5.18 12.60 -9.52
N ALA A 209 4.46 11.48 -9.49
CA ALA A 209 4.97 10.21 -8.95
C ALA A 209 6.24 9.73 -9.67
N THR A 210 6.35 9.95 -10.98
CA THR A 210 7.54 9.60 -11.78
C THR A 210 8.80 10.38 -11.40
N LYS A 211 8.63 11.55 -10.78
CA LYS A 211 9.72 12.44 -10.34
C LYS A 211 9.82 12.51 -8.80
N GLY A 212 9.03 11.72 -8.07
CA GLY A 212 8.97 11.75 -6.60
C GLY A 212 8.41 13.05 -5.99
N VAL A 213 7.88 13.98 -6.79
CA VAL A 213 7.43 15.30 -6.32
C VAL A 213 6.20 15.13 -5.42
N HIS A 214 6.30 15.68 -4.20
CA HIS A 214 5.29 15.63 -3.14
C HIS A 214 4.93 14.23 -2.63
N MET A 215 5.67 13.17 -3.02
CA MET A 215 5.43 11.82 -2.51
C MET A 215 5.69 11.70 -1.00
N ASN A 216 6.56 12.55 -0.45
CA ASN A 216 6.78 12.66 0.99
C ASN A 216 5.50 13.11 1.72
N LEU A 217 4.72 14.03 1.14
CA LEU A 217 3.46 14.47 1.75
C LEU A 217 2.43 13.33 1.82
N VAL A 218 2.37 12.50 0.78
CA VAL A 218 1.53 11.29 0.78
C VAL A 218 2.01 10.31 1.86
N LEU A 219 3.32 10.08 1.94
CA LEU A 219 3.90 9.19 2.95
C LEU A 219 3.62 9.68 4.38
N ASP A 220 3.80 10.97 4.64
CA ASP A 220 3.60 11.55 5.97
C ASP A 220 2.13 11.43 6.41
N GLU A 221 1.18 11.64 5.50
CA GLU A 221 -0.25 11.44 5.77
C GLU A 221 -0.59 9.95 6.02
N VAL A 222 0.01 9.03 5.25
CA VAL A 222 -0.14 7.59 5.49
C VAL A 222 0.37 7.21 6.88
N VAL A 223 1.58 7.64 7.25
CA VAL A 223 2.17 7.34 8.56
C VAL A 223 1.34 7.95 9.69
N ASN A 224 0.87 9.18 9.52
CA ASN A 224 0.01 9.84 10.50
C ASN A 224 -1.28 9.04 10.75
N ARG A 225 -1.94 8.57 9.69
CA ARG A 225 -3.16 7.75 9.79
C ARG A 225 -2.91 6.36 10.39
N LEU A 226 -1.76 5.76 10.10
CA LEU A 226 -1.36 4.50 10.72
C LEU A 226 -1.12 4.65 12.23
N ALA A 227 -0.59 5.81 12.66
CA ALA A 227 -0.30 6.12 14.06
C ALA A 227 -1.52 6.60 14.86
N ASN A 228 -2.47 7.28 14.21
CA ASN A 228 -3.64 7.89 14.84
C ASN A 228 -4.96 7.32 14.28
N PRO A 229 -5.46 6.20 14.84
CA PRO A 229 -6.71 5.60 14.39
C PRO A 229 -7.94 6.50 14.55
N LEU A 230 -7.89 7.52 15.42
CA LEU A 230 -8.99 8.47 15.62
C LEU A 230 -9.26 9.36 14.40
N LEU A 231 -8.22 9.65 13.59
CA LEU A 231 -8.38 10.34 12.30
C LEU A 231 -9.12 9.49 11.25
N LEU A 232 -9.34 8.20 11.52
CA LEU A 232 -10.18 7.31 10.70
C LEU A 232 -11.67 7.44 11.04
N PHE A 233 -12.03 8.08 12.17
CA PHE A 233 -13.41 8.20 12.67
C PHE A 233 -13.94 9.64 12.70
N ASP A 234 -13.07 10.66 12.72
CA ASP A 234 -13.51 12.08 12.77
C ASP A 234 -14.27 12.54 11.51
N THR A 235 -14.24 11.78 10.42
CA THR A 235 -15.06 12.07 9.22
C THR A 235 -16.56 11.81 9.41
N ALA A 236 -17.00 11.27 10.56
CA ALA A 236 -18.42 10.97 10.82
C ALA A 236 -19.10 11.89 11.86
N VAL A 237 -18.37 12.78 12.55
CA VAL A 237 -18.90 13.45 13.75
C VAL A 237 -19.22 14.95 13.54
N GLU A 238 -18.66 15.62 12.53
CA GLU A 238 -18.89 17.07 12.37
C GLU A 238 -20.29 17.47 11.87
N ASP A 239 -21.09 16.54 11.33
CA ASP A 239 -22.44 16.85 10.80
C ASP A 239 -23.58 16.80 11.85
N SER A 240 -23.30 16.46 13.12
CA SER A 240 -24.37 16.22 14.11
C SER A 240 -24.56 17.31 15.18
N ASN A 241 -23.77 18.39 15.19
CA ASN A 241 -23.84 19.44 16.23
C ASN A 241 -24.23 20.84 15.75
N THR A 242 -25.15 20.95 14.77
CA THR A 242 -25.85 22.22 14.51
C THR A 242 -27.37 22.07 14.46
N ILE A 243 -27.96 21.50 15.51
CA ILE A 243 -29.34 21.86 15.88
C ILE A 243 -29.25 23.16 16.69
N LYS A 244 -29.37 24.29 16.01
CA LYS A 244 -29.69 25.57 16.66
C LYS A 244 -31.10 25.44 17.24
N ILE A 245 -31.19 25.32 18.56
CA ILE A 245 -32.41 25.62 19.29
C ILE A 245 -32.48 27.14 19.34
N ASN A 246 -33.45 27.71 18.62
CA ASN A 246 -34.10 29.00 18.90
C ASN A 246 -35.52 28.92 18.36
#